data_AF-A0A5J9WCS5-F1
#
_entry.id   AF-A0A5J9WCS5-F1
#
_cell.length_a   1.000
_cell.length_b   1.000
_cell.length_c   1.000
_cell.angle_alpha   90.00
_cell.angle_beta   90.00
_cell.angle_gamma   90.00
#
_symmetry.space_group_name_H-M   'P 1'
#
loop_
_entity.id
_entity.type
_entity.pdbx_description
1 polymer ?
#
loop_
_entity_poly.entity_id
_entity_poly.type
_entity_poly.pdbx_seq_one_letter_code
_entity_poly.pdbx_strand_id
1 'polypeptide(L)'
;MGWVGFKDGKKYTIPGSATLKFGSDYKDLVGEREDGAWRNLVGLDVSRNSITGSISVMRNCNPGKTPDKAIKLAVTKVTVVTVEAIRFPYIRDFVNKAWTVSGAPTELDERAARLIVNWKTISCAILIWAIDEKRWDSEEAIELAKPHPYGLGIATVEEAKATIFPVLQSTTCSVPY
;
A
#
# COMPACT_ATOMS: atom_id res chain seq x y z
N MET A 1 -25.27 6.53 -11.04
CA MET A 1 -23.91 6.11 -10.63
C MET A 1 -23.73 4.67 -11.09
N GLY A 2 -22.62 4.37 -11.76
CA GLY A 2 -22.31 3.01 -12.23
C GLY A 2 -21.14 2.43 -11.45
N TRP A 3 -21.03 1.11 -11.43
CA TRP A 3 -19.89 0.42 -10.84
C TRP A 3 -18.65 0.57 -11.73
N VAL A 4 -17.48 0.61 -11.11
CA VAL A 4 -16.19 0.75 -11.79
C VAL A 4 -15.22 -0.27 -11.19
N GLY A 5 -14.38 -0.89 -12.02
CA GLY A 5 -13.36 -1.83 -11.57
C GLY A 5 -12.06 -1.72 -12.34
N PHE A 6 -10.96 -2.15 -11.71
CA PHE A 6 -9.63 -2.18 -12.31
C PHE A 6 -9.51 -3.21 -13.44
N LYS A 7 -8.54 -3.00 -14.35
CA LYS A 7 -8.33 -3.87 -15.52
C LYS A 7 -7.99 -5.32 -15.15
N ASP A 8 -7.28 -5.53 -14.05
CA ASP A 8 -6.82 -6.80 -13.49
C ASP A 8 -7.93 -7.58 -12.75
N GLY A 9 -9.00 -6.90 -12.36
CA GLY A 9 -10.08 -7.45 -11.54
C GLY A 9 -11.38 -7.79 -12.28
N LYS A 10 -11.44 -7.68 -13.62
CA LYS A 10 -12.71 -7.70 -14.39
C LYS A 10 -13.66 -8.84 -14.00
N LYS A 11 -13.15 -10.05 -13.83
CA LYS A 11 -13.94 -11.26 -13.50
C LYS A 11 -14.59 -11.24 -12.11
N TYR A 12 -14.16 -10.33 -11.24
CA TYR A 12 -14.67 -10.17 -9.87
C TYR A 12 -15.49 -8.89 -9.68
N THR A 13 -15.77 -8.16 -10.77
CA THR A 13 -16.55 -6.91 -10.72
C THR A 13 -18.05 -7.18 -10.82
N ILE A 14 -18.84 -6.27 -10.28
CA ILE A 14 -20.31 -6.33 -10.40
C ILE A 14 -20.69 -6.28 -11.88
N PRO A 15 -21.60 -7.16 -12.37
CA PRO A 15 -22.03 -7.14 -13.76
C PRO A 15 -22.45 -5.74 -14.22
N GLY A 16 -21.98 -5.33 -15.40
CA GLY A 16 -22.21 -3.98 -15.94
C GLY A 16 -21.25 -2.90 -15.43
N SER A 17 -20.22 -3.27 -14.66
CA SER A 17 -19.16 -2.33 -14.26
C SER A 17 -18.37 -1.82 -15.48
N ALA A 18 -18.05 -0.52 -15.46
CA ALA A 18 -17.06 0.04 -16.38
C ALA A 18 -15.63 -0.37 -15.96
N THR A 19 -14.79 -0.69 -16.95
CA THR A 19 -13.40 -1.10 -16.69
C THR A 19 -12.45 0.09 -16.81
N LEU A 20 -11.63 0.31 -15.79
CA LEU A 20 -10.54 1.30 -15.82
C LEU A 20 -9.40 0.80 -16.72
N LYS A 21 -8.63 1.73 -17.27
CA LYS A 21 -7.49 1.43 -18.16
C LYS A 21 -6.20 1.04 -17.42
N PHE A 22 -6.25 1.01 -16.08
CA PHE A 22 -5.12 0.74 -15.20
C PHE A 22 -5.50 -0.30 -14.14
N GLY A 23 -4.49 -0.96 -13.58
CA GLY A 23 -4.61 -1.97 -12.54
C GLY A 23 -4.65 -1.37 -11.14
N SER A 24 -4.74 -2.26 -10.16
CA SER A 24 -4.88 -1.92 -8.76
C SER A 24 -3.56 -1.75 -8.00
N ASP A 25 -2.44 -2.19 -8.59
CA ASP A 25 -1.13 -2.11 -7.96
C ASP A 25 -0.56 -0.68 -7.93
N TYR A 26 0.36 -0.43 -7.00
CA TYR A 26 0.96 0.90 -6.86
C TYR A 26 1.80 1.31 -8.08
N LYS A 27 2.31 0.36 -8.89
CA LYS A 27 3.05 0.68 -10.12
C LYS A 27 2.11 1.31 -11.16
N ASP A 28 0.91 0.77 -11.31
CA ASP A 28 -0.13 1.30 -12.18
C ASP A 28 -0.76 2.59 -11.62
N LEU A 29 -0.92 2.70 -10.29
CA LEU A 29 -1.55 3.86 -9.65
C LEU A 29 -0.64 5.10 -9.59
N VAL A 30 0.60 4.95 -9.14
CA VAL A 30 1.52 6.09 -8.93
C VAL A 30 2.70 6.11 -9.90
N GLY A 31 2.85 5.08 -10.72
CA GLY A 31 3.98 4.92 -11.64
C GLY A 31 5.16 4.18 -10.98
N GLU A 32 5.92 3.46 -11.80
CA GLU A 32 7.17 2.83 -11.40
C GLU A 32 8.37 3.75 -11.69
N ARG A 33 9.37 3.70 -10.82
CA ARG A 33 10.69 4.33 -11.00
C ARG A 33 11.75 3.25 -10.91
N GLU A 34 12.95 3.53 -11.42
CA GLU A 34 14.10 2.61 -11.35
C GLU A 34 14.40 2.13 -9.92
N ASP A 35 14.07 2.96 -8.92
CA ASP A 35 14.28 2.71 -7.50
C ASP A 35 12.99 2.37 -6.72
N GLY A 36 11.91 2.07 -7.43
CA GLY A 36 10.67 1.49 -6.90
C GLY A 36 9.50 2.46 -6.76
N ALA A 37 8.28 1.90 -6.83
CA ALA A 37 7.02 2.67 -6.79
C ALA A 37 6.79 3.48 -5.49
N TRP A 38 7.45 3.09 -4.38
CA TRP A 38 7.30 3.77 -3.09
C TRP A 38 7.66 5.25 -3.15
N ARG A 39 8.60 5.66 -4.01
CA ARG A 39 8.99 7.08 -4.10
C ARG A 39 7.87 7.99 -4.54
N ASN A 40 6.95 7.50 -5.37
CA ASN A 40 5.80 8.29 -5.80
C ASN A 40 4.67 8.32 -4.74
N LEU A 41 4.81 7.55 -3.65
CA LEU A 41 3.97 7.65 -2.46
C LEU A 41 4.50 8.66 -1.45
N VAL A 42 5.81 8.96 -1.46
CA VAL A 42 6.38 10.02 -0.62
C VAL A 42 5.77 11.36 -1.03
N GLY A 43 5.37 12.17 -0.05
CA GLY A 43 4.69 13.44 -0.33
C GLY A 43 3.17 13.30 -0.52
N LEU A 44 2.61 12.08 -0.47
CA LEU A 44 1.18 11.90 -0.65
C LEU A 44 0.41 12.51 0.54
N ASP A 45 -0.34 13.58 0.28
CA ASP A 45 -1.15 14.23 1.30
C ASP A 45 -2.33 13.34 1.75
N VAL A 46 -2.28 12.89 3.01
CA VAL A 46 -3.28 12.06 3.69
C VAL A 46 -4.13 12.84 4.70
N SER A 47 -4.07 14.17 4.67
CA SER A 47 -4.92 15.03 5.50
C SER A 47 -6.42 14.79 5.22
N ARG A 48 -7.25 15.04 6.24
CA ARG A 48 -8.71 14.81 6.15
C ARG A 48 -9.37 15.51 4.96
N ASN A 49 -8.93 16.73 4.65
CA ASN A 49 -9.44 17.52 3.52
C ASN A 49 -9.07 16.87 2.18
N SER A 50 -7.81 16.45 2.04
CA SER A 50 -7.30 15.75 0.85
C SER A 50 -8.05 14.42 0.62
N ILE A 51 -8.31 13.65 1.67
CA ILE A 51 -9.06 12.40 1.58
C ILE A 51 -10.53 12.66 1.21
N THR A 52 -11.16 13.67 1.81
CA THR A 52 -12.56 14.04 1.47
C THR A 52 -12.69 14.45 0.00
N GLY A 53 -11.74 15.22 -0.52
CA GLY A 53 -11.67 15.56 -1.95
C GLY A 53 -11.52 14.31 -2.83
N SER A 54 -10.67 13.37 -2.41
CA SER A 54 -10.47 12.09 -3.12
C SER A 54 -11.73 11.23 -3.15
N ILE A 55 -12.46 11.14 -2.03
CA ILE A 55 -13.77 10.47 -1.97
C ILE A 55 -14.76 11.12 -2.92
N SER A 56 -14.78 12.46 -3.02
CA SER A 56 -15.63 13.18 -3.98
C SER A 56 -15.31 12.84 -5.44
N VAL A 57 -14.01 12.74 -5.78
CA VAL A 57 -13.56 12.29 -7.11
C VAL A 57 -14.05 10.87 -7.40
N MET A 58 -13.87 9.95 -6.45
CA MET A 58 -14.30 8.55 -6.62
C MET A 58 -15.82 8.43 -6.74
N ARG A 59 -16.58 9.15 -5.91
CA ARG A 59 -18.05 9.17 -5.94
C ARG A 59 -18.58 9.67 -7.28
N ASN A 60 -17.98 10.72 -7.84
CA ASN A 60 -18.42 11.34 -9.08
C ASN A 60 -17.70 10.80 -10.33
N CYS A 61 -16.97 9.69 -10.19
CA CYS A 61 -16.17 9.13 -11.26
C CYS A 61 -17.04 8.73 -12.46
N ASN A 62 -16.64 9.21 -13.64
CA ASN A 62 -17.10 8.72 -14.92
C ASN A 62 -15.85 8.29 -15.72
N PRO A 63 -15.58 6.99 -15.90
CA PRO A 63 -14.35 6.51 -16.54
C PRO A 63 -14.09 7.03 -17.96
N GLY A 64 -15.12 7.52 -18.67
CA GLY A 64 -14.96 8.14 -19.98
C GLY A 64 -14.68 9.64 -19.96
N LYS A 65 -14.81 10.32 -18.80
CA LYS A 65 -14.71 11.78 -18.66
C LYS A 65 -13.74 12.24 -17.57
N THR A 66 -13.67 11.51 -16.46
CA THR A 66 -12.77 11.82 -15.34
C THR A 66 -11.34 11.43 -15.74
N PRO A 67 -10.35 12.34 -15.63
CA PRO A 67 -8.97 12.02 -15.99
C PRO A 67 -8.41 10.86 -15.16
N ASP A 68 -7.76 9.88 -15.80
CA ASP A 68 -7.16 8.72 -15.14
C ASP A 68 -6.23 9.12 -13.99
N LYS A 69 -5.44 10.19 -14.17
CA LYS A 69 -4.55 10.73 -13.12
C LYS A 69 -5.31 11.12 -11.85
N ALA A 70 -6.49 11.72 -11.99
CA ALA A 70 -7.31 12.11 -10.85
C ALA A 70 -7.91 10.89 -10.13
N ILE A 71 -8.37 9.88 -10.89
CA ILE A 71 -8.90 8.63 -10.33
C ILE A 71 -7.80 7.87 -9.60
N LYS A 72 -6.63 7.69 -10.24
CA LYS A 72 -5.46 7.02 -9.66
C LYS A 72 -5.03 7.66 -8.35
N LEU A 73 -4.89 8.99 -8.33
CA LEU A 73 -4.50 9.71 -7.11
C LEU A 73 -5.55 9.54 -6.00
N ALA A 74 -6.84 9.67 -6.33
CA ALA A 74 -7.91 9.54 -5.36
C ALA A 74 -7.98 8.14 -4.75
N VAL A 75 -7.91 7.10 -5.59
CA VAL A 75 -7.86 5.70 -5.17
C VAL A 75 -6.63 5.46 -4.30
N THR A 76 -5.45 5.92 -4.71
CA THR A 76 -4.20 5.75 -3.95
C THR A 76 -4.35 6.30 -2.53
N LYS A 77 -4.83 7.55 -2.41
CA LYS A 77 -5.06 8.21 -1.12
C LYS A 77 -6.03 7.43 -0.24
N VAL A 78 -7.17 7.04 -0.79
CA VAL A 78 -8.19 6.30 -0.04
C VAL A 78 -7.67 4.92 0.38
N THR A 79 -6.96 4.19 -0.50
CA THR A 79 -6.36 2.90 -0.17
C THR A 79 -5.35 3.02 0.97
N VAL A 80 -4.48 4.04 0.95
CA VAL A 80 -3.49 4.26 2.03
C VAL A 80 -4.18 4.45 3.38
N VAL A 81 -5.15 5.36 3.46
CA VAL A 81 -5.76 5.70 4.77
C VAL A 81 -6.78 4.67 5.26
N THR A 82 -7.14 3.69 4.43
CA THR A 82 -8.07 2.62 4.80
C THR A 82 -7.32 1.29 4.89
N VAL A 83 -6.94 0.72 3.76
CA VAL A 83 -6.33 -0.61 3.66
C VAL A 83 -4.94 -0.63 4.30
N GLU A 84 -4.07 0.32 3.96
CA GLU A 84 -2.70 0.32 4.50
C GLU A 84 -2.66 0.73 5.97
N ALA A 85 -3.54 1.63 6.41
CA ALA A 85 -3.73 1.94 7.82
C ALA A 85 -4.24 0.74 8.64
N ILE A 86 -4.99 -0.18 8.03
CA ILE A 86 -5.32 -1.45 8.70
C ILE A 86 -4.07 -2.32 8.80
N ARG A 87 -3.31 -2.47 7.70
CA ARG A 87 -2.13 -3.35 7.58
C ARG A 87 -0.95 -2.95 8.45
N PHE A 88 -0.75 -1.65 8.67
CA PHE A 88 0.45 -1.11 9.29
C PHE A 88 0.07 -0.18 10.45
N PRO A 89 0.33 -0.57 11.71
CA PRO A 89 0.11 0.29 12.87
C PRO A 89 0.78 1.67 12.73
N TYR A 90 1.98 1.70 12.15
CA TYR A 90 2.69 2.96 11.87
C TYR A 90 1.88 3.93 10.99
N ILE A 91 1.27 3.42 9.90
CA ILE A 91 0.46 4.23 8.99
C ILE A 91 -0.85 4.65 9.66
N ARG A 92 -1.46 3.76 10.45
CA ARG A 92 -2.63 4.10 11.26
C ARG A 92 -2.37 5.29 12.18
N ASP A 93 -1.27 5.25 12.92
CA ASP A 93 -0.90 6.30 13.87
C ASP A 93 -0.53 7.59 13.14
N PHE A 94 0.14 7.46 11.98
CA PHE A 94 0.44 8.59 11.10
C PHE A 94 -0.84 9.30 10.63
N VAL A 95 -1.82 8.54 10.11
CA VAL A 95 -3.11 9.06 9.64
C VAL A 95 -3.93 9.66 10.79
N ASN A 96 -3.97 8.99 11.95
CA ASN A 96 -4.66 9.51 13.13
C ASN A 96 -4.10 10.88 13.53
N LYS A 97 -2.78 11.02 13.60
CA LYS A 97 -2.12 12.31 13.87
C LYS A 97 -2.46 13.34 12.80
N ALA A 98 -2.35 12.98 11.51
CA ALA A 98 -2.69 13.84 10.39
C ALA A 98 -4.13 14.41 10.48
N TRP A 99 -5.07 13.65 11.02
CA TRP A 99 -6.46 14.04 11.12
C TRP A 99 -6.80 14.86 12.37
N THR A 100 -5.89 14.90 13.35
CA THR A 100 -6.01 15.79 14.52
C THR A 100 -5.50 17.20 14.24
N VAL A 101 -4.56 17.35 13.30
CA VAL A 101 -4.01 18.66 12.90
C VAL A 101 -4.96 19.30 11.88
N SER A 102 -5.65 20.37 12.29
CA SER A 102 -6.62 21.03 11.43
C SER A 102 -5.95 21.78 10.28
N GLY A 103 -6.37 21.51 9.04
CA GLY A 103 -6.13 22.35 7.88
C GLY A 103 -4.74 22.27 7.21
N ALA A 104 -3.76 21.63 7.84
CA ALA A 104 -2.43 21.45 7.24
C ALA A 104 -2.35 20.18 6.38
N PRO A 105 -1.74 20.24 5.18
CA PRO A 105 -1.33 19.04 4.46
C PRO A 105 -0.47 18.16 5.37
N THR A 106 -0.70 16.85 5.34
CA THR A 106 0.15 15.90 6.05
C THR A 106 0.58 14.83 5.07
N GLU A 107 1.85 14.86 4.72
CA GLU A 107 2.41 14.10 3.62
C GLU A 107 3.08 12.82 4.11
N LEU A 108 2.80 11.69 3.47
CA LEU A 108 3.48 10.43 3.80
C LEU A 108 5.01 10.57 3.74
N ASP A 109 5.65 10.07 4.78
CA ASP A 109 7.10 9.95 4.82
C ASP A 109 7.61 8.70 4.07
N GLU A 110 8.93 8.64 3.90
CA GLU A 110 9.62 7.54 3.24
C GLU A 110 9.37 6.20 3.94
N ARG A 111 9.30 6.17 5.28
CA ARG A 111 9.10 4.93 6.03
C ARG A 111 7.74 4.34 5.72
N ALA A 112 6.67 5.13 5.77
CA ALA A 112 5.32 4.71 5.42
C ALA A 112 5.26 4.20 3.97
N ALA A 113 5.82 4.97 3.04
CA ALA A 113 5.84 4.60 1.62
C ALA A 113 6.53 3.26 1.35
N ARG A 114 7.68 3.01 1.99
CA ARG A 114 8.41 1.75 1.84
C ARG A 114 7.68 0.58 2.49
N LEU A 115 7.06 0.78 3.65
CA LEU A 115 6.27 -0.27 4.31
C LEU A 115 5.14 -0.75 3.41
N ILE A 116 4.38 0.18 2.81
CA ILE A 116 3.26 -0.12 1.90
C ILE A 116 3.66 -1.10 0.81
N VAL A 117 4.78 -0.83 0.11
CA VAL A 117 5.19 -1.68 -1.03
C VAL A 117 5.88 -2.98 -0.60
N ASN A 118 6.23 -3.14 0.68
CA ASN A 118 6.91 -4.33 1.22
C ASN A 118 5.99 -5.22 2.06
N TRP A 119 4.68 -4.98 2.10
CA TRP A 119 3.74 -5.82 2.87
C TRP A 119 3.88 -7.32 2.57
N LYS A 120 4.00 -7.68 1.28
CA LYS A 120 4.21 -9.07 0.84
C LYS A 120 5.54 -9.62 1.38
N THR A 121 6.64 -8.89 1.20
CA THR A 121 7.98 -9.32 1.65
C THR A 121 8.02 -9.55 3.15
N ILE A 122 7.47 -8.62 3.94
CA ILE A 122 7.40 -8.76 5.40
C ILE A 122 6.53 -9.98 5.79
N SER A 123 5.40 -10.17 5.11
CA SER A 123 4.53 -11.32 5.36
C SER A 123 5.23 -12.65 5.02
N CYS A 124 5.93 -12.71 3.89
CA CYS A 124 6.70 -13.89 3.49
C CYS A 124 7.79 -14.21 4.51
N ALA A 125 8.59 -13.23 4.95
CA ALA A 125 9.62 -13.46 5.96
C ALA A 125 9.03 -14.05 7.26
N ILE A 126 7.87 -13.56 7.73
CA ILE A 126 7.18 -14.09 8.91
C ILE A 126 6.67 -15.53 8.68
N LEU A 127 6.11 -15.81 7.50
CA LEU A 127 5.59 -17.14 7.18
C LEU A 127 6.71 -18.17 7.05
N ILE A 128 7.80 -17.83 6.36
CA ILE A 128 8.97 -18.68 6.21
C ILE A 128 9.58 -18.97 7.57
N TRP A 129 9.80 -17.95 8.41
CA TRP A 129 10.22 -18.14 9.79
C TRP A 129 9.29 -19.11 10.54
N ALA A 130 7.98 -19.06 10.29
CA ALA A 130 7.05 -19.92 10.99
C ALA A 130 7.20 -21.40 10.64
N ILE A 131 7.62 -21.73 9.41
CA ILE A 131 7.72 -23.10 8.88
C ILE A 131 9.15 -23.65 8.83
N ASP A 132 10.17 -22.77 8.74
CA ASP A 132 11.58 -23.13 8.56
C ASP A 132 12.35 -23.01 9.88
N GLU A 133 12.00 -23.85 10.85
CA GLU A 133 12.72 -24.01 12.12
C GLU A 133 12.92 -22.72 12.95
N LYS A 134 12.10 -21.68 12.71
CA LYS A 134 12.21 -20.37 13.36
C LYS A 134 13.49 -19.61 13.02
N ARG A 135 14.09 -19.86 11.85
CA ARG A 135 15.23 -19.10 11.35
C ARG A 135 14.79 -17.80 10.68
N TRP A 136 15.55 -16.73 10.89
CA TRP A 136 15.32 -15.39 10.32
C TRP A 136 16.46 -15.03 9.36
N ASP A 137 16.65 -15.89 8.36
CA ASP A 137 17.76 -15.82 7.39
C ASP A 137 17.30 -16.12 5.96
N SER A 138 15.98 -16.10 5.70
CA SER A 138 15.44 -16.18 4.34
C SER A 138 15.86 -14.98 3.49
N GLU A 139 15.79 -15.09 2.16
CA GLU A 139 16.08 -13.97 1.25
C GLU A 139 15.27 -12.72 1.62
N GLU A 140 13.98 -12.87 1.92
CA GLU A 140 13.13 -11.76 2.38
C GLU A 140 13.62 -11.16 3.70
N ALA A 141 13.98 -11.98 4.68
CA ALA A 141 14.49 -11.51 5.97
C ALA A 141 15.81 -10.74 5.81
N ILE A 142 16.72 -11.23 4.96
CA ILE A 142 18.00 -10.58 4.65
C ILE A 142 17.76 -9.23 3.99
N GLU A 143 16.87 -9.14 3.00
CA GLU A 143 16.54 -7.88 2.33
C GLU A 143 15.92 -6.86 3.29
N LEU A 144 15.02 -7.31 4.18
CA LEU A 144 14.39 -6.46 5.18
C LEU A 144 15.38 -5.91 6.22
N ALA A 145 16.37 -6.72 6.62
CA ALA A 145 17.37 -6.37 7.62
C ALA A 145 18.38 -5.31 7.13
N LYS A 146 18.54 -5.12 5.82
CA LYS A 146 19.45 -4.10 5.27
C LYS A 146 19.12 -2.72 5.85
N PRO A 147 20.15 -1.92 6.21
CA PRO A 147 19.93 -0.58 6.72
C PRO A 147 19.35 0.33 5.62
N HIS A 148 18.76 1.44 6.04
CA HIS A 148 18.41 2.52 5.13
C HIS A 148 19.66 3.01 4.37
N PRO A 149 19.59 3.29 3.06
CA PRO A 149 18.40 3.30 2.19
C PRO A 149 18.11 1.97 1.48
N TYR A 150 18.84 0.90 1.77
CA TYR A 150 18.78 -0.36 1.01
C TYR A 150 17.69 -1.32 1.48
N GLY A 151 17.31 -1.28 2.77
CA GLY A 151 16.22 -2.08 3.33
C GLY A 151 15.33 -1.29 4.29
N LEU A 152 14.64 -2.01 5.18
CA LEU A 152 13.75 -1.45 6.19
C LEU A 152 14.34 -1.46 7.60
N GLY A 153 15.53 -2.05 7.78
CA GLY A 153 16.16 -2.26 9.08
C GLY A 153 15.35 -3.16 10.01
N ILE A 154 14.55 -4.09 9.46
CA ILE A 154 13.79 -5.07 10.24
C ILE A 154 14.68 -6.32 10.37
N ALA A 155 15.40 -6.40 11.47
CA ALA A 155 16.43 -7.41 11.72
C ALA A 155 15.89 -8.65 12.44
N THR A 156 14.68 -8.58 13.00
CA THR A 156 14.07 -9.69 13.76
C THR A 156 12.62 -9.94 13.37
N VAL A 157 12.13 -11.16 13.67
CA VAL A 157 10.73 -11.50 13.46
C VAL A 157 9.80 -10.72 14.40
N GLU A 158 10.25 -10.38 15.60
CA GLU A 158 9.49 -9.57 16.56
C GLU A 158 9.24 -8.17 16.01
N GLU A 159 10.25 -7.55 15.41
CA GLU A 159 10.11 -6.27 14.72
C GLU A 159 9.15 -6.38 13.53
N ALA A 160 9.24 -7.45 12.73
CA ALA A 160 8.34 -7.67 11.61
C ALA A 160 6.88 -7.82 12.05
N LYS A 161 6.62 -8.62 13.10
CA LYS A 161 5.29 -8.80 13.71
C LYS A 161 4.74 -7.51 14.32
N ALA A 162 5.60 -6.67 14.89
CA ALA A 162 5.20 -5.35 15.38
C ALA A 162 4.90 -4.37 14.23
N THR A 163 5.49 -4.61 13.05
CA THR A 163 5.36 -3.73 11.88
C THR A 163 4.06 -3.95 11.11
N ILE A 164 3.54 -5.19 11.04
CA ILE A 164 2.36 -5.52 10.21
C ILE A 164 1.28 -6.32 10.94
N PHE A 165 0.02 -6.02 10.60
CA PHE A 165 -1.16 -6.84 10.88
C PHE A 165 -2.28 -6.48 9.90
N PRO A 166 -2.88 -7.39 9.12
CA PRO A 166 -2.65 -8.83 9.10
C PRO A 166 -1.41 -9.23 8.28
N VAL A 167 -0.96 -10.47 8.51
CA VAL A 167 0.05 -11.15 7.68
C VAL A 167 -0.63 -11.74 6.45
N LEU A 168 -0.12 -11.44 5.26
CA LEU A 168 -0.61 -12.02 4.01
C LEU A 168 -0.15 -13.47 3.88
N GLN A 169 -1.10 -14.40 3.72
CA GLN A 169 -0.80 -15.74 3.21
C GLN A 169 -0.54 -15.67 1.70
N SER A 170 0.69 -15.30 1.28
CA SER A 170 1.10 -15.26 -0.13
C SER A 170 1.72 -16.55 -0.69
N THR A 171 1.08 -17.26 -1.62
CA THR A 171 1.60 -18.53 -2.20
C THR A 171 2.84 -18.39 -3.10
N THR A 172 3.51 -17.24 -3.07
CA THR A 172 4.60 -16.85 -3.98
C THR A 172 5.79 -16.24 -3.22
N CYS A 173 6.04 -16.75 -2.00
CA CYS A 173 7.26 -16.47 -1.25
C CYS A 173 8.44 -17.30 -1.80
N SER A 174 9.67 -16.97 -1.41
CA SER A 174 10.88 -17.69 -1.84
C SER A 174 10.83 -19.18 -1.45
N VAL A 175 10.28 -19.48 -0.28
CA VAL A 175 9.96 -20.85 0.16
C VAL A 175 8.45 -21.08 0.01
N PRO A 176 8.02 -22.13 -0.74
CA PRO A 176 6.63 -22.53 -0.81
C PRO A 176 6.13 -22.96 0.57
N TYR A 177 4.94 -22.53 0.96
CA TYR A 177 4.25 -22.97 2.17
C TYR A 177 2.85 -23.48 1.85
#